data_AF-A0A840YUM9-F1
#
_entry.id   AF-A0A840YUM9-F1
#
_cell.length_a   1.000
_cell.length_b   1.000
_cell.length_c   1.000
_cell.angle_alpha   90.00
_cell.angle_beta   90.00
_cell.angle_gamma   90.00
#
_symmetry.space_group_name_H-M   'P 1'
#
loop_
_entity.id
_entity.type
_entity.pdbx_description
1 polymer ?
#
loop_
_entity_poly.entity_id
_entity_poly.type
_entity_poly.pdbx_seq_one_letter_code
_entity_poly.pdbx_strand_id
1 'polypeptide(L)'
;MAEIPEPSIILFWAVWCAPCQKEIASLDELDRAAAPVPVLIAPMEDDARSRDALGGIDPKQMRFQRFHAFEWMQRATGGSAGLPASVAVNAKGQICGIARRALTPERIGKWRVQCGWTAPPASPPPN
;
A
#
# COMPACT_ATOMS: atom_id res chain seq x y z
N MET A 1 8.81 -4.99 14.16
CA MET A 1 7.73 -4.54 13.26
C MET A 1 8.40 -4.09 11.97
N ALA A 2 7.88 -4.45 10.79
CA ALA A 2 8.43 -3.92 9.53
C ALA A 2 8.46 -2.40 9.58
N GLU A 3 9.63 -1.80 9.36
CA GLU A 3 9.78 -0.35 9.19
C GLU A 3 9.21 0.04 7.83
N ILE A 4 7.93 0.40 7.82
CA ILE A 4 7.27 0.97 6.65
C ILE A 4 7.47 2.48 6.65
N PRO A 5 7.69 3.13 5.50
CA PRO A 5 7.66 4.58 5.42
C PRO A 5 6.30 5.12 5.86
N GLU A 6 6.31 6.24 6.57
CA GLU A 6 5.12 6.94 7.05
C GLU A 6 5.14 8.36 6.48
N PRO A 7 4.07 8.81 5.81
CA PRO A 7 2.86 8.06 5.43
C PRO A 7 3.12 6.99 4.35
N SER A 8 2.21 6.01 4.22
CA SER A 8 2.23 5.03 3.13
C SER A 8 0.84 4.45 2.84
N ILE A 9 0.72 3.84 1.66
CA ILE A 9 -0.37 2.93 1.33
C ILE A 9 0.19 1.51 1.29
N ILE A 10 -0.50 0.56 1.90
CA ILE A 10 -0.16 -0.86 1.88
C ILE A 10 -1.22 -1.56 1.02
N LEU A 11 -0.80 -2.19 -0.06
CA LEU A 11 -1.64 -2.96 -0.98
C LEU A 11 -1.40 -4.45 -0.74
N PHE A 12 -2.38 -5.12 -0.14
CA PHE A 12 -2.29 -6.56 0.09
C PHE A 12 -2.63 -7.30 -1.19
N TRP A 13 -1.71 -8.15 -1.63
CA TRP A 13 -1.73 -8.74 -2.96
C TRP A 13 -1.50 -10.25 -2.91
N ALA A 14 -2.15 -10.99 -3.81
CA ALA A 14 -1.92 -12.42 -4.01
C ALA A 14 -2.02 -12.81 -5.48
N VAL A 15 -1.29 -13.84 -5.89
CA VAL A 15 -1.18 -14.23 -7.30
C VAL A 15 -2.49 -14.82 -7.83
N TRP A 16 -3.26 -15.52 -6.99
CA TRP A 16 -4.55 -16.09 -7.37
C TRP A 16 -5.69 -15.06 -7.46
N CYS A 17 -5.45 -13.82 -7.00
CA CYS A 17 -6.46 -12.78 -6.92
C CYS A 17 -6.50 -11.97 -8.23
N ALA A 18 -7.46 -12.29 -9.11
CA ALA A 18 -7.59 -11.59 -10.40
C ALA A 18 -7.76 -10.05 -10.28
N PRO A 19 -8.52 -9.50 -9.30
CA PRO A 19 -8.56 -8.06 -9.09
C PRO A 19 -7.21 -7.48 -8.62
N CYS A 20 -6.42 -8.24 -7.85
CA CYS A 20 -5.11 -7.82 -7.38
C CYS A 20 -4.11 -7.70 -8.54
N GLN A 21 -4.17 -8.60 -9.51
CA GLN A 21 -3.34 -8.50 -10.72
C GLN A 21 -3.65 -7.21 -11.52
N LYS A 22 -4.91 -6.76 -11.54
CA LYS A 22 -5.29 -5.48 -12.17
C LYS A 22 -4.71 -4.28 -11.44
N GLU A 23 -4.61 -4.34 -10.10
CA GLU A 23 -3.97 -3.26 -9.33
C GLU A 23 -2.49 -3.10 -9.69
N ILE A 24 -1.76 -4.22 -9.86
CA ILE A 24 -0.37 -4.20 -10.32
C ILE A 24 -0.27 -3.64 -11.74
N ALA A 25 -1.17 -4.04 -12.64
CA ALA A 25 -1.20 -3.50 -14.01
C ALA A 25 -1.49 -1.99 -14.07
N SER A 26 -2.18 -1.45 -13.06
CA SER A 26 -2.48 -0.02 -12.92
C SER A 26 -1.60 0.69 -11.89
N LEU A 27 -0.50 0.09 -11.45
CA LEU A 27 0.30 0.60 -10.32
C LEU A 27 0.83 2.01 -10.58
N ASP A 28 1.29 2.32 -11.80
CA ASP A 28 1.75 3.67 -12.18
C ASP A 28 0.67 4.75 -12.04
N GLU A 29 -0.60 4.39 -12.22
CA GLU A 29 -1.72 5.32 -12.01
C GLU A 29 -1.99 5.51 -10.52
N LEU A 30 -1.92 4.43 -9.74
CA LEU A 30 -2.07 4.47 -8.28
C LEU A 30 -0.94 5.27 -7.63
N ASP A 31 0.31 5.08 -8.07
CA ASP A 31 1.47 5.83 -7.58
C ASP A 31 1.35 7.32 -7.89
N ARG A 32 0.95 7.70 -9.11
CA ARG A 32 0.70 9.11 -9.45
C ARG A 32 -0.43 9.71 -8.61
N ALA A 33 -1.49 8.95 -8.36
CA ALA A 33 -2.60 9.39 -7.52
C ALA A 33 -2.22 9.50 -6.04
N ALA A 34 -1.24 8.72 -5.56
CA ALA A 34 -0.77 8.70 -4.18
C ALA A 34 0.36 9.68 -3.90
N ALA A 35 1.20 9.98 -4.90
CA ALA A 35 2.40 10.81 -4.78
C ALA A 35 2.12 12.10 -4.00
N PRO A 36 2.91 12.45 -2.96
CA PRO A 36 4.22 11.87 -2.63
C PRO A 36 4.19 10.62 -1.71
N VAL A 37 3.01 10.08 -1.39
CA VAL A 37 2.88 8.92 -0.49
C VAL A 37 3.22 7.64 -1.25
N PRO A 38 4.18 6.82 -0.79
CA PRO A 38 4.54 5.57 -1.45
C PRO A 38 3.42 4.52 -1.34
N VAL A 39 3.16 3.83 -2.45
CA VAL A 39 2.37 2.59 -2.46
C VAL A 39 3.34 1.42 -2.27
N LEU A 40 3.10 0.62 -1.24
CA LEU A 40 3.88 -0.54 -0.88
C LEU A 40 3.06 -1.80 -1.14
N ILE A 41 3.68 -2.81 -1.72
CA ILE A 41 3.03 -4.08 -2.03
C ILE A 41 3.38 -5.07 -0.92
N ALA A 42 2.33 -5.61 -0.30
CA ALA A 42 2.40 -6.59 0.77
C ALA A 42 1.92 -7.95 0.22
N PRO A 43 2.84 -8.78 -0.32
CA PRO A 43 2.48 -10.08 -0.86
C PRO A 43 2.03 -11.02 0.25
N MET A 44 0.85 -11.61 0.09
CA MET A 44 0.30 -12.61 1.00
C MET A 44 0.90 -14.00 0.74
N GLU A 45 1.65 -14.14 -0.35
CA GLU A 45 2.31 -15.36 -0.80
C GLU A 45 3.77 -15.10 -1.20
N ASP A 46 4.67 -16.03 -0.90
CA ASP A 46 6.10 -15.94 -1.22
C ASP A 46 6.60 -17.23 -1.91
N ASP A 47 5.82 -17.69 -2.89
CA ASP A 47 6.22 -18.76 -3.80
C ASP A 47 6.78 -18.18 -5.11
N ALA A 48 7.32 -19.05 -5.97
CA ALA A 48 7.89 -18.65 -7.24
C ALA A 48 6.90 -17.87 -8.13
N ARG A 49 5.61 -18.22 -8.12
CA ARG A 49 4.61 -17.54 -8.97
C ARG A 49 4.35 -16.12 -8.48
N SER A 50 4.29 -15.91 -7.16
CA SER A 50 4.19 -14.58 -6.56
C SER A 50 5.41 -13.71 -6.91
N ARG A 51 6.61 -14.29 -6.82
CA ARG A 51 7.87 -13.59 -7.17
C ARG A 51 7.95 -13.24 -8.65
N ASP A 52 7.59 -14.17 -9.53
CA ASP A 52 7.58 -13.95 -10.98
C ASP A 52 6.58 -12.83 -11.35
N ALA A 53 5.38 -12.86 -10.77
CA ALA A 53 4.35 -11.86 -11.01
C ALA A 53 4.74 -10.46 -10.52
N LEU A 54 5.53 -10.37 -9.44
CA LEU A 54 6.01 -9.11 -8.88
C LEU A 54 7.42 -8.72 -9.36
N GLY A 55 8.05 -9.50 -10.24
CA GLY A 55 9.45 -9.32 -10.63
C GLY A 55 9.75 -7.98 -11.34
N GLY A 56 8.72 -7.31 -11.86
CA GLY A 56 8.83 -5.99 -12.50
C GLY A 56 8.58 -4.79 -11.57
N ILE A 57 8.28 -5.03 -10.29
CA ILE A 57 7.96 -3.98 -9.31
C ILE A 57 9.25 -3.39 -8.73
N ASP A 58 9.25 -2.08 -8.43
CA ASP A 58 10.39 -1.44 -7.75
C ASP A 58 10.64 -2.13 -6.39
N PRO A 59 11.85 -2.64 -6.11
CA PRO A 59 12.20 -3.24 -4.83
C PRO A 59 11.88 -2.34 -3.62
N LYS A 60 11.86 -1.01 -3.78
CA LYS A 60 11.47 -0.05 -2.73
C LYS A 60 10.00 -0.14 -2.34
N GLN A 61 9.13 -0.65 -3.21
CA GLN A 61 7.72 -0.90 -2.94
C GLN A 61 7.50 -2.27 -2.29
N MET A 62 8.43 -3.21 -2.47
CA MET A 62 8.41 -4.56 -1.90
C MET A 62 9.08 -4.62 -0.51
N ARG A 63 8.66 -3.76 0.42
CA ARG A 63 9.26 -3.67 1.78
C ARG A 63 8.69 -4.65 2.80
N PHE A 64 7.69 -5.43 2.43
CA PHE A 64 7.08 -6.41 3.33
C PHE A 64 7.73 -7.78 3.17
N GLN A 65 8.29 -8.30 4.26
CA GLN A 65 8.39 -9.74 4.41
C GLN A 65 6.98 -10.33 4.60
N ARG A 66 6.71 -11.50 4.03
CA ARG A 66 5.37 -12.15 4.02
C ARG A 66 4.71 -12.18 5.40
N PHE A 67 5.46 -12.53 6.46
CA PHE A 67 4.93 -12.59 7.82
C PHE A 67 4.35 -11.25 8.29
N HIS A 68 5.05 -10.15 8.00
CA HIS A 68 4.60 -8.80 8.35
C HIS A 68 3.36 -8.36 7.55
N ALA A 69 3.19 -8.83 6.31
CA ALA A 69 1.98 -8.56 5.52
C ALA A 69 0.72 -9.11 6.21
N PHE A 70 0.76 -10.35 6.70
CA PHE A 70 -0.36 -10.95 7.43
C PHE A 70 -0.66 -10.21 8.74
N GLU A 71 0.37 -9.88 9.54
CA GLU A 71 0.17 -9.12 10.79
C GLU A 71 -0.49 -7.76 10.53
N TRP A 72 -0.04 -7.05 9.49
CA TRP A 72 -0.64 -5.77 9.11
C TRP A 72 -2.10 -5.93 8.66
N MET A 73 -2.41 -6.95 7.85
CA MET A 73 -3.78 -7.24 7.43
C MET A 73 -4.66 -7.58 8.64
N GLN A 74 -4.17 -8.40 9.56
CA GLN A 74 -4.86 -8.76 10.80
C GLN A 74 -5.14 -7.52 11.65
N ARG A 75 -4.14 -6.67 11.91
CA ARG A 75 -4.30 -5.44 12.69
C ARG A 75 -5.28 -4.46 12.04
N ALA A 76 -5.22 -4.33 10.71
CA ALA A 76 -6.06 -3.39 10.00
C ALA A 76 -7.51 -3.87 9.84
N THR A 77 -7.73 -5.18 9.68
CA THR A 77 -9.03 -5.69 9.22
C THR A 77 -9.67 -6.70 10.16
N GLY A 78 -8.98 -7.09 11.23
CA GLY A 78 -9.35 -8.20 12.10
C GLY A 78 -9.26 -9.57 11.40
N GLY A 79 -8.47 -9.66 10.32
CA GLY A 79 -8.27 -10.90 9.56
C GLY A 79 -9.43 -11.30 8.65
N SER A 80 -10.50 -10.51 8.60
CA SER A 80 -11.74 -10.81 7.87
C SER A 80 -11.81 -10.14 6.49
N ALA A 81 -10.78 -9.40 6.07
CA ALA A 81 -10.75 -8.82 4.73
C ALA A 81 -10.37 -9.90 3.69
N GLY A 82 -11.29 -10.16 2.77
CA GLY A 82 -10.95 -10.81 1.51
C GLY A 82 -10.01 -9.91 0.69
N LEU A 83 -9.28 -10.53 -0.24
CA LEU A 83 -8.44 -9.82 -1.19
C LEU A 83 -9.27 -9.34 -2.41
N PRO A 84 -8.89 -8.21 -3.02
CA PRO A 84 -7.84 -7.28 -2.60
C PRO A 84 -8.23 -6.44 -1.38
N ALA A 85 -7.23 -6.06 -0.59
CA ALA A 85 -7.40 -5.10 0.49
C ALA A 85 -6.26 -4.08 0.48
N SER A 86 -6.54 -2.86 0.91
CA SER A 86 -5.53 -1.80 1.03
C SER A 86 -5.72 -1.01 2.30
N VAL A 87 -4.61 -0.52 2.85
CA VAL A 87 -4.57 0.26 4.09
C VAL A 87 -3.82 1.54 3.85
N ALA A 88 -4.36 2.64 4.36
CA ALA A 88 -3.71 3.93 4.37
C ALA A 88 -3.18 4.24 5.78
N VAL A 89 -1.92 4.67 5.82
CA VAL A 89 -1.21 5.06 7.04
C VAL A 89 -0.86 6.54 6.98
N ASN A 90 -1.15 7.29 8.04
CA ASN A 90 -0.81 8.71 8.13
C ASN A 90 0.66 8.93 8.54
N ALA A 91 1.10 10.19 8.59
CA ALA A 91 2.47 10.55 8.98
C ALA A 91 2.83 10.23 10.45
N LYS A 92 1.88 9.75 11.25
CA LYS A 92 2.08 9.31 12.64
C LYS A 92 2.09 7.77 12.77
N GLY A 93 2.12 7.04 11.66
CA GLY A 93 2.06 5.57 11.66
C GLY A 93 0.68 5.00 12.00
N GLN A 94 -0.38 5.81 11.99
CA GLN A 94 -1.73 5.36 12.33
C GLN A 94 -2.52 5.00 11.09
N ILE A 95 -3.29 3.90 11.16
CA ILE A 95 -4.23 3.51 10.13
C ILE A 95 -5.35 4.56 10.08
N CYS A 96 -5.41 5.28 8.98
CA CYS A 96 -6.41 6.31 8.73
C CYS A 96 -7.45 5.86 7.72
N GLY A 97 -7.23 4.78 6.97
CA GLY A 97 -8.19 4.27 5.98
C GLY A 97 -7.99 2.80 5.63
N ILE A 98 -9.08 2.11 5.33
CA ILE A 98 -9.09 0.69 4.93
C ILE A 98 -10.02 0.53 3.72
N ALA A 99 -9.56 -0.17 2.69
CA ALA A 99 -10.33 -0.59 1.54
C ALA A 99 -10.33 -2.14 1.48
N ARG A 100 -11.51 -2.73 1.33
CA ARG A 100 -11.70 -4.20 1.16
C ARG A 100 -12.06 -4.57 -0.28
N ARG A 101 -11.53 -3.79 -1.22
CA ARG A 101 -11.76 -3.87 -2.66
C ARG A 101 -10.56 -3.26 -3.35
N ALA A 102 -10.48 -3.44 -4.67
CA ALA A 102 -9.40 -2.92 -5.47
C ALA A 102 -9.23 -1.40 -5.22
N LEU A 103 -7.99 -0.98 -5.04
CA LEU A 103 -7.62 0.41 -4.86
C LEU A 103 -7.87 1.16 -6.17
N THR A 104 -8.37 2.39 -6.04
CA THR A 104 -8.62 3.27 -7.18
C THR A 104 -8.07 4.66 -6.88
N PRO A 105 -7.72 5.46 -7.92
CA PRO A 105 -7.29 6.84 -7.75
C PRO A 105 -8.29 7.68 -6.96
N GLU A 106 -9.60 7.48 -7.18
CA GLU A 106 -10.65 8.18 -6.43
C GLU A 106 -10.59 7.89 -4.92
N ARG A 107 -10.35 6.62 -4.56
CA ARG A 107 -10.18 6.22 -3.14
C ARG A 107 -8.96 6.88 -2.54
N ILE A 108 -7.85 6.93 -3.28
CA ILE A 108 -6.62 7.58 -2.85
C ILE A 108 -6.89 9.08 -2.60
N GLY A 109 -7.61 9.76 -3.51
CA GLY A 109 -8.00 11.16 -3.32
C GLY A 109 -8.79 11.39 -2.01
N LYS A 110 -9.72 10.49 -1.67
CA LYS A 110 -10.44 10.55 -0.39
C LYS A 110 -9.51 10.35 0.81
N TRP A 111 -8.55 9.43 0.71
CA TRP A 111 -7.56 9.21 1.76
C TRP A 111 -6.59 10.36 1.94
N ARG A 112 -6.21 11.09 0.89
CA ARG A 112 -5.37 12.29 1.04
C ARG A 112 -5.97 13.29 2.02
N VAL A 113 -7.28 13.52 1.90
CA VAL A 113 -8.03 14.39 2.81
C VAL A 113 -8.17 13.74 4.20
N GLN A 114 -8.63 12.49 4.25
CA GLN A 114 -8.92 11.78 5.51
C GLN A 114 -7.67 11.54 6.38
N CYS A 115 -6.55 11.22 5.75
CA CYS A 115 -5.28 10.93 6.41
C CYS A 115 -4.43 12.18 6.64
N GLY A 116 -4.86 13.33 6.11
CA GLY A 116 -4.10 14.57 6.16
C GLY A 116 -2.74 14.45 5.47
N TRP A 117 -2.68 13.73 4.34
CA TRP A 117 -1.48 13.69 3.50
C TRP A 117 -1.38 15.01 2.74
N THR A 118 -1.02 16.07 3.45
CA THR A 118 -0.58 17.31 2.83
C THR A 118 0.78 17.08 2.20
N ALA A 119 1.07 17.80 1.12
CA ALA A 119 2.44 17.90 0.64
C ALA A 119 3.36 18.27 1.83
N PRO A 120 4.59 17.72 1.92
CA PRO A 120 5.50 18.10 2.98
C PRO A 120 5.62 19.63 3.00
N PRO A 121 5.68 20.28 4.19
CA PRO A 121 6.01 21.69 4.23
C PRO A 121 7.34 21.86 3.49
N ALA A 122 7.37 22.76 2.51
CA ALA A 122 8.62 23.14 1.85
C ALA A 122 9.61 23.48 2.96
N SER A 123 10.69 22.70 3.05
CA SER A 123 11.72 22.95 4.06
C SER A 123 12.16 24.42 3.94
N PRO A 124 12.29 25.16 5.04
CA PRO A 124 12.86 26.51 4.95
C PRO A 124 14.28 26.42 4.36
N PRO A 125 14.71 27.39 3.55
CA PRO A 125 16.08 27.41 3.04
C PRO A 125 17.07 27.41 4.21
N PRO A 126 18.24 26.75 4.06
CA PRO A 126 19.29 26.88 5.06
C PRO A 126 19.68 28.36 5.18
N ASN A 127 19.81 28.83 6.44
CA ASN A 127 20.29 30.17 6.80
C ASN A 127 21.62 30.51 6.12
#